data_AF-A0AA88KEW0-F1
#
_entry.id   AF-A0AA88KEW0-F1
#
_cell.length_a   1.000
_cell.length_b   1.000
_cell.length_c   1.000
_cell.angle_alpha   90.00
_cell.angle_beta   90.00
_cell.angle_gamma   90.00
#
_symmetry.space_group_name_H-M   'P 1'
#
loop_
_entity.id
_entity.type
_entity.pdbx_description
1 polymer ?
#
loop_
_entity_poly.entity_id
_entity_poly.type
_entity_poly.pdbx_seq_one_letter_code
_entity_poly.pdbx_strand_id
1 'polypeptide(L)'
;MMMEDSDMNTTLHLVDFVVASFDETNHTIMRFELFDKLKERMRNGKKRIVKPFEMKFELVHTLGKVSESGDNSDLFHHPFDVKISYNFEIILISDSSNGKIKVFDMYTKQFKKSIRTAVAMPMYLAVEENYDHSNSDAIIFGCNSDSTIFKFDLGKELICSDQEKSSPLIFGLRLL
;
A
#
# COMPACT_ATOMS: atom_id res chain seq x y z
N MET A 1 37.62 -13.39 -27.97
CA MET A 1 37.37 -13.13 -26.55
C MET A 1 35.90 -13.41 -26.32
N MET A 2 35.57 -14.63 -25.89
CA MET A 2 34.18 -15.05 -25.67
C MET A 2 33.77 -14.61 -24.26
N MET A 3 32.66 -13.89 -24.15
CA MET A 3 32.03 -13.61 -22.85
C MET A 3 31.34 -14.89 -22.40
N GLU A 4 31.81 -15.46 -21.29
CA GLU A 4 31.10 -16.53 -20.60
C GLU A 4 29.85 -15.91 -19.97
N ASP A 5 28.68 -16.33 -20.45
CA ASP A 5 27.40 -16.05 -19.82
C ASP A 5 27.42 -16.69 -18.43
N SER A 6 27.53 -15.86 -17.40
CA SER A 6 27.45 -16.31 -16.02
C SER A 6 26.00 -16.67 -15.71
N ASP A 7 25.76 -17.97 -15.53
CA ASP A 7 24.49 -18.51 -15.04
C ASP A 7 24.14 -17.85 -13.71
N MET A 8 23.22 -16.88 -13.76
CA MET A 8 22.62 -16.25 -12.59
C MET A 8 21.70 -17.27 -11.92
N ASN A 9 22.29 -18.07 -11.03
CA ASN A 9 21.61 -19.10 -10.26
C ASN A 9 20.53 -18.43 -9.38
N THR A 10 19.29 -18.42 -9.88
CA THR A 10 18.18 -17.74 -9.24
C THR A 10 17.72 -18.59 -8.06
N THR A 11 18.24 -18.27 -6.88
CA THR A 11 17.98 -19.06 -5.68
C THR A 11 16.66 -18.58 -5.06
N LEU A 12 15.64 -19.44 -5.08
CA LEU A 12 14.36 -19.16 -4.42
C LEU A 12 14.48 -19.43 -2.92
N HIS A 13 14.51 -18.36 -2.12
CA HIS A 13 14.45 -18.47 -0.67
C HIS A 13 12.99 -18.54 -0.22
N LEU A 14 12.54 -19.74 0.16
CA LEU A 14 11.29 -19.93 0.90
C LEU A 14 11.54 -19.56 2.36
N VAL A 15 11.05 -18.39 2.76
CA VAL A 15 11.03 -17.98 4.18
C VAL A 15 9.78 -18.59 4.80
N ASP A 16 9.97 -19.60 5.65
CA ASP A 16 8.90 -20.15 6.47
C ASP A 16 8.73 -19.30 7.72
N PHE A 17 7.49 -18.93 8.03
CA PHE A 17 7.18 -18.11 9.20
C PHE A 17 7.16 -19.02 10.43
N VAL A 18 8.31 -19.15 11.09
CA VAL A 18 8.39 -19.75 12.43
C VAL A 18 7.63 -18.84 13.39
N VAL A 19 6.44 -19.30 13.78
CA VAL A 19 5.62 -18.61 14.77
C VAL A 19 6.34 -18.71 16.12
N ALA A 20 6.96 -17.59 16.55
CA ALA A 20 7.50 -17.48 17.89
C ALA A 20 6.37 -17.64 18.92
N SER A 21 6.53 -18.59 19.83
CA SER A 21 5.62 -18.87 20.93
C SER A 21 5.70 -17.73 21.96
N PHE A 22 4.77 -16.78 21.89
CA PHE A 22 4.46 -15.90 23.01
C PHE A 22 3.37 -16.56 23.88
N ASP A 23 3.57 -16.43 25.18
CA ASP A 23 2.88 -17.18 26.23
C ASP A 23 1.43 -16.67 26.41
N GLU A 24 0.48 -17.24 25.67
CA GLU A 24 -0.97 -17.15 25.92
C GLU A 24 -1.63 -18.48 25.54
N THR A 25 -1.85 -19.34 26.53
CA THR A 25 -2.32 -20.72 26.37
C THR A 25 -3.68 -20.86 25.68
N ASN A 26 -4.55 -19.84 25.76
CA ASN A 26 -5.87 -19.87 25.11
C ASN A 26 -5.87 -19.39 23.66
N HIS A 27 -5.02 -18.41 23.31
CA HIS A 27 -4.89 -17.94 21.92
C HIS A 27 -4.18 -18.94 21.02
N THR A 28 -3.30 -19.73 21.62
CA THR A 28 -2.53 -20.79 20.96
C THR A 28 -3.44 -21.90 20.42
N ILE A 29 -4.45 -22.34 21.19
CA ILE A 29 -5.38 -23.42 20.81
C ILE A 29 -6.20 -23.04 19.56
N MET A 30 -6.73 -21.82 19.51
CA MET A 30 -7.50 -21.31 18.36
C MET A 30 -6.67 -21.22 17.07
N ARG A 31 -5.37 -20.92 17.19
CA ARG A 31 -4.47 -20.78 16.04
C ARG A 31 -4.14 -22.12 15.36
N PHE A 32 -4.00 -23.18 16.15
CA PHE A 32 -3.78 -24.53 15.62
C PHE A 32 -5.01 -25.08 14.90
N GLU A 33 -6.22 -24.85 15.44
CA GLU A 33 -7.45 -25.29 14.78
C GLU A 33 -7.67 -24.62 13.41
N LEU A 34 -7.37 -23.32 13.30
CA LEU A 34 -7.53 -22.59 12.03
C LEU A 34 -6.55 -23.11 10.97
N PHE A 35 -5.32 -23.39 11.38
CA PHE A 35 -4.28 -23.91 10.49
C PHE A 35 -4.57 -25.33 10.04
N ASP A 36 -5.08 -26.18 10.94
CA ASP A 36 -5.45 -27.55 10.59
C ASP A 36 -6.70 -27.57 9.69
N LYS A 37 -7.68 -26.68 9.91
CA LYS A 37 -8.80 -26.47 8.97
C LYS A 37 -8.32 -26.01 7.59
N LEU A 38 -7.32 -25.13 7.54
CA LEU A 38 -6.72 -24.69 6.27
C LEU A 38 -6.00 -25.85 5.57
N LYS A 39 -5.16 -26.60 6.29
CA LYS A 39 -4.49 -27.80 5.77
C LYS A 39 -5.50 -28.82 5.27
N GLU A 40 -6.55 -29.09 6.03
CA GLU A 40 -7.61 -30.01 5.64
C GLU A 40 -8.31 -29.54 4.36
N ARG A 41 -8.63 -28.23 4.25
CA ARG A 41 -9.17 -27.66 3.00
C ARG A 41 -8.21 -27.76 1.82
N MET A 42 -6.90 -27.64 2.04
CA MET A 42 -5.90 -27.75 0.99
C MET A 42 -5.60 -29.21 0.60
N ARG A 43 -5.72 -30.15 1.53
CA ARG A 43 -5.36 -31.57 1.35
C ARG A 43 -6.53 -32.48 1.01
N ASN A 44 -7.76 -32.12 1.38
CA ASN A 44 -8.94 -32.89 1.01
C ASN A 44 -9.10 -32.84 -0.52
N GLY A 45 -8.56 -33.87 -1.18
CA GLY A 45 -8.48 -34.08 -2.63
C GLY A 45 -9.83 -34.25 -3.35
N LYS A 46 -10.91 -33.65 -2.81
CA LYS A 46 -12.08 -33.31 -3.62
C LYS A 46 -11.53 -32.49 -4.78
N LYS A 47 -11.67 -33.04 -5.99
CA LYS A 47 -11.22 -32.43 -7.24
C LYS A 47 -11.67 -30.97 -7.22
N ARG A 48 -10.73 -30.04 -6.94
CA ARG A 48 -11.06 -28.61 -6.81
C ARG A 48 -11.62 -28.22 -8.16
N ILE A 49 -12.93 -28.02 -8.24
CA ILE A 49 -13.53 -27.38 -9.39
C ILE A 49 -13.06 -25.94 -9.27
N VAL A 50 -11.95 -25.63 -9.94
CA VAL A 50 -11.47 -24.27 -10.06
C VAL A 50 -12.53 -23.57 -10.88
N LYS A 51 -13.53 -22.98 -10.20
CA LYS A 51 -14.41 -22.02 -10.84
C LYS A 51 -13.54 -20.80 -11.08
N PRO A 52 -13.15 -20.51 -12.32
CA PRO A 52 -12.39 -19.30 -12.59
C PRO A 52 -13.22 -18.11 -12.12
N PHE A 53 -12.56 -17.11 -11.55
CA PHE A 53 -13.22 -15.83 -11.32
C PHE A 53 -13.61 -15.27 -12.70
N GLU A 54 -14.85 -14.83 -12.83
CA GLU A 54 -15.32 -14.25 -14.07
C GLU A 54 -14.92 -12.76 -14.09
N MET A 55 -14.09 -12.39 -15.07
CA MET A 55 -13.53 -11.03 -15.23
C MET A 55 -14.53 -10.04 -15.86
N LYS A 56 -15.75 -9.98 -15.32
CA LYS A 56 -16.79 -9.02 -15.72
C LYS A 56 -16.71 -7.75 -14.89
N PHE A 57 -15.60 -7.03 -15.02
CA PHE A 57 -15.48 -5.74 -14.37
C PHE A 57 -16.27 -4.68 -15.14
N GLU A 58 -17.07 -3.92 -14.40
CA GLU A 58 -17.79 -2.77 -14.93
C GLU A 58 -17.13 -1.48 -14.40
N LEU A 59 -17.05 -0.47 -15.25
CA LEU A 59 -16.58 0.84 -14.82
C LEU A 59 -17.63 1.48 -13.91
N VAL A 60 -17.32 1.57 -12.61
CA VAL A 60 -18.23 2.15 -11.62
C VAL A 60 -18.03 3.66 -11.47
N HIS A 61 -16.79 4.15 -11.56
CA HIS A 61 -16.47 5.55 -11.33
C HIS A 61 -15.13 5.95 -11.96
N THR A 62 -14.98 7.24 -12.28
CA THR A 62 -13.73 7.85 -12.74
C THR A 62 -13.35 8.98 -11.80
N LEU A 63 -12.16 8.89 -11.21
CA LEU A 63 -11.60 9.99 -10.42
C LEU A 63 -10.86 10.95 -11.35
N GLY A 64 -11.22 12.22 -11.28
CA GLY A 64 -10.68 13.29 -12.11
C GLY A 64 -11.26 13.35 -13.53
N LYS A 65 -10.70 14.23 -14.37
CA LYS A 65 -11.16 14.43 -15.75
C LYS A 65 -10.22 13.80 -16.76
N VAL A 66 -10.78 13.00 -17.66
CA VAL A 66 -10.04 12.37 -18.76
C VAL A 66 -9.57 13.45 -19.74
N SER A 67 -8.33 13.35 -20.20
CA SER A 67 -7.71 14.27 -21.17
C SER A 67 -7.47 15.70 -20.69
N GLU A 68 -7.63 15.99 -19.40
CA GLU A 68 -7.26 17.26 -18.78
C GLU A 68 -6.16 17.05 -17.73
N SER A 69 -5.10 17.86 -17.79
CA SER A 69 -4.03 17.87 -16.78
C SER A 69 -4.06 19.17 -15.97
N GLY A 70 -3.81 19.09 -14.67
CA GLY A 70 -3.76 20.26 -13.80
C GLY A 70 -3.61 19.93 -12.32
N ASP A 71 -3.65 20.95 -11.47
CA ASP A 71 -3.39 20.85 -10.03
C ASP A 71 -4.66 20.92 -9.15
N ASN A 72 -5.81 21.24 -9.74
CA ASN A 72 -7.10 21.37 -9.03
C ASN A 72 -7.57 20.02 -8.47
N SER A 73 -8.55 20.01 -7.55
CA SER A 73 -9.08 18.79 -6.91
C SER A 73 -9.40 17.67 -7.91
N ASP A 74 -10.00 18.03 -9.05
CA ASP A 74 -10.54 17.10 -10.04
C ASP A 74 -9.60 16.85 -11.23
N LEU A 75 -8.37 17.36 -11.18
CA LEU A 75 -7.37 17.19 -12.24
C LEU A 75 -6.14 16.48 -11.69
N PHE A 76 -5.45 15.70 -12.50
CA PHE A 76 -4.18 15.08 -12.13
C PHE A 76 -3.09 15.53 -13.09
N HIS A 77 -1.83 15.39 -12.69
CA HIS A 77 -0.69 15.63 -13.56
C HIS A 77 0.30 14.47 -13.41
N HIS A 78 0.25 13.55 -14.37
CA HIS A 78 0.98 12.27 -14.35
C HIS A 78 0.78 11.51 -13.02
N PRO A 79 -0.46 11.10 -12.70
CA PRO A 79 -0.70 10.22 -11.56
C PRO A 79 0.01 8.88 -11.80
N PHE A 80 0.64 8.32 -10.77
CA PHE A 80 1.54 7.16 -10.94
C PHE A 80 1.01 5.89 -10.29
N ASP A 81 0.47 5.98 -9.07
CA ASP A 81 0.00 4.83 -8.29
C ASP A 81 -1.25 5.19 -7.47
N VAL A 82 -2.01 4.16 -7.10
CA VAL A 82 -3.20 4.24 -6.27
C VAL A 82 -3.17 3.17 -5.18
N LYS A 83 -3.57 3.55 -3.96
CA LYS A 83 -3.75 2.65 -2.82
C LYS A 83 -5.02 3.00 -2.04
N ILE A 84 -5.48 2.04 -1.25
CA ILE A 84 -6.66 2.19 -0.39
C ILE A 84 -6.19 1.91 1.03
N SER A 85 -6.58 2.78 1.97
CA SER A 85 -6.58 2.45 3.39
C SER A 85 -8.02 2.11 3.76
N TYR A 86 -8.25 0.85 4.15
CA TYR A 86 -9.58 0.40 4.55
C TYR A 86 -9.94 0.89 5.95
N ASN A 87 -8.96 1.04 6.85
CA ASN A 87 -9.20 1.55 8.21
C ASN A 87 -9.67 3.01 8.21
N PHE A 88 -9.15 3.83 7.28
CA PHE A 88 -9.57 5.23 7.12
C PHE A 88 -10.59 5.44 6.00
N GLU A 89 -10.97 4.39 5.27
CA GLU A 89 -11.94 4.41 4.18
C GLU A 89 -11.61 5.50 3.14
N ILE A 90 -10.36 5.53 2.69
CA ILE A 90 -9.85 6.52 1.72
C ILE A 90 -9.07 5.89 0.57
N ILE A 91 -9.07 6.61 -0.55
CA ILE A 91 -8.27 6.33 -1.73
C ILE A 91 -7.12 7.35 -1.78
N LEU A 92 -5.90 6.85 -1.95
CA LEU A 92 -4.67 7.62 -2.03
C LEU A 92 -4.13 7.52 -3.45
N ILE A 93 -3.85 8.64 -4.09
CA ILE A 93 -3.29 8.70 -5.45
C ILE A 93 -2.02 9.53 -5.43
N SER A 94 -0.91 8.96 -5.94
CA SER A 94 0.33 9.72 -6.12
C SER A 94 0.21 10.60 -7.37
N ASP A 95 -0.02 11.89 -7.16
CA ASP A 95 -0.14 12.90 -8.22
C ASP A 95 1.25 13.47 -8.53
N SER A 96 2.03 12.66 -9.24
CA SER A 96 3.50 12.75 -9.24
C SER A 96 4.03 14.11 -9.69
N SER A 97 3.59 14.62 -10.84
CA SER A 97 4.08 15.90 -11.33
C SER A 97 3.56 17.11 -10.55
N ASN A 98 2.52 16.92 -9.73
CA ASN A 98 2.05 17.94 -8.79
C ASN A 98 2.71 17.82 -7.40
N GLY A 99 3.60 16.84 -7.17
CA GLY A 99 4.37 16.72 -5.93
C GLY A 99 3.48 16.52 -4.69
N LYS A 100 2.40 15.75 -4.83
CA LYS A 100 1.44 15.54 -3.75
C LYS A 100 0.76 14.18 -3.85
N ILE A 101 0.25 13.72 -2.71
CA ILE A 101 -0.62 12.56 -2.63
C ILE A 101 -2.04 13.07 -2.41
N LYS A 102 -2.93 12.81 -3.36
CA LYS A 102 -4.34 13.20 -3.25
C LYS A 102 -5.14 12.16 -2.50
N VAL A 103 -5.98 12.64 -1.60
CA VAL A 103 -6.83 11.81 -0.73
C VAL A 103 -8.28 12.00 -1.15
N PHE A 104 -8.96 10.91 -1.45
CA PHE A 104 -10.37 10.87 -1.76
C PHE A 104 -11.11 9.98 -0.77
N ASP A 105 -12.36 10.31 -0.53
CA ASP A 105 -13.27 9.48 0.25
C ASP A 105 -13.61 8.21 -0.53
N MET A 106 -13.48 7.04 0.10
CA MET A 106 -13.64 5.77 -0.60
C MET A 106 -15.07 5.53 -1.07
N TYR A 107 -16.10 6.01 -0.36
CA TYR A 107 -17.49 5.76 -0.74
C TYR A 107 -18.02 6.83 -1.68
N THR A 108 -17.93 8.09 -1.26
CA THR A 108 -18.48 9.24 -2.01
C THR A 108 -17.62 9.63 -3.20
N LYS A 109 -16.37 9.15 -3.27
CA LYS A 109 -15.37 9.46 -4.31
C LYS A 109 -15.01 10.96 -4.37
N GLN A 110 -15.39 11.73 -3.37
CA GLN A 110 -15.11 13.15 -3.29
C GLN A 110 -13.67 13.40 -2.83
N PHE A 111 -13.06 14.45 -3.35
CA PHE A 111 -11.75 14.91 -2.90
C PHE A 111 -11.83 15.37 -1.44
N LYS A 112 -10.93 14.87 -0.59
CA LYS A 112 -10.82 15.28 0.82
C LYS A 112 -9.72 16.32 1.01
N LYS A 113 -8.49 15.98 0.62
CA LYS A 113 -7.32 16.85 0.77
C LYS A 113 -6.13 16.39 -0.07
N SER A 114 -5.05 17.16 -0.06
CA SER A 114 -3.75 16.75 -0.59
C SER A 114 -2.70 16.73 0.53
N ILE A 115 -1.93 15.66 0.60
CA ILE A 115 -0.73 15.56 1.43
C ILE A 115 0.44 16.04 0.56
N ARG A 116 1.01 17.21 0.90
CA ARG A 116 2.17 17.75 0.18
C ARG A 116 3.40 16.92 0.53
N THR A 117 4.13 16.46 -0.47
CA THR A 117 5.41 15.78 -0.23
C THR A 117 6.51 16.83 -0.13
N ALA A 118 7.51 16.59 0.72
CA ALA A 118 8.61 17.55 0.91
C ALA A 118 9.48 17.68 -0.37
N VAL A 119 9.43 16.66 -1.22
CA VAL A 119 10.15 16.57 -2.49
C VAL A 119 9.18 16.32 -3.64
N ALA A 120 9.63 16.56 -4.86
CA ALA A 120 8.82 16.37 -6.07
C ALA A 120 8.66 14.87 -6.40
N MET A 121 7.57 14.53 -7.08
CA MET A 121 7.36 13.23 -7.72
C MET A 121 7.23 12.01 -6.79
N PRO A 122 6.22 11.96 -5.89
CA PRO A 122 5.82 10.69 -5.30
C PRO A 122 5.39 9.72 -6.42
N MET A 123 5.84 8.47 -6.35
CA MET A 123 5.52 7.46 -7.38
C MET A 123 4.83 6.25 -6.77
N TYR A 124 5.58 5.41 -6.06
CA TYR A 124 5.09 4.16 -5.51
C TYR A 124 4.52 4.38 -4.12
N LEU A 125 3.29 3.93 -3.87
CA LEU A 125 2.63 3.99 -2.58
C LEU A 125 2.50 2.59 -1.98
N ALA A 126 2.66 2.49 -0.67
CA ALA A 126 2.27 1.33 0.13
C ALA A 126 1.53 1.82 1.37
N VAL A 127 0.51 1.07 1.77
CA VAL A 127 -0.21 1.30 3.04
C VAL A 127 0.18 0.17 3.97
N GLU A 128 0.73 0.53 5.13
CA GLU A 128 1.02 -0.39 6.21
C GLU A 128 -0.13 -0.28 7.22
N GLU A 129 -1.03 -1.26 7.19
CA GLU A 129 -2.23 -1.27 8.03
C GLU A 129 -1.86 -1.50 9.51
N ASN A 130 -2.49 -0.73 10.42
CA ASN A 130 -2.31 -0.88 11.87
C ASN A 130 -0.83 -0.87 12.32
N TYR A 131 -0.04 0.06 11.77
CA TYR A 131 1.43 0.08 11.94
C TYR A 131 1.88 0.31 13.39
N ASP A 132 1.02 0.90 14.22
CA ASP A 132 1.30 1.25 15.61
C ASP A 132 0.52 0.40 16.63
N HIS A 133 -0.17 -0.65 16.15
CA HIS A 133 -1.08 -1.49 16.94
C HIS A 133 -2.26 -0.74 17.59
N SER A 134 -2.52 0.51 17.18
CA SER A 134 -3.60 1.37 17.69
C SER A 134 -4.68 1.68 16.64
N ASN A 135 -4.75 0.84 15.60
CA ASN A 135 -5.63 0.99 14.43
C ASN A 135 -5.30 2.24 13.59
N SER A 136 -4.05 2.71 13.62
CA SER A 136 -3.56 3.73 12.69
C SER A 136 -2.82 3.07 11.54
N ASP A 137 -3.08 3.52 10.32
CA ASP A 137 -2.31 3.12 9.14
C ASP A 137 -1.15 4.09 8.91
N ALA A 138 -0.06 3.57 8.33
CA ALA A 138 1.01 4.41 7.78
C ALA A 138 0.98 4.36 6.26
N ILE A 139 1.32 5.49 5.64
CA ILE A 139 1.62 5.55 4.21
C ILE A 139 3.12 5.57 4.01
N ILE A 140 3.62 4.66 3.19
CA ILE A 140 5.00 4.60 2.75
C ILE A 140 5.05 4.96 1.28
N PHE A 141 5.97 5.83 0.88
CA PHE A 141 6.14 6.12 -0.54
C PHE A 141 7.57 6.48 -0.91
N GLY A 142 7.94 6.13 -2.14
CA GLY A 142 9.19 6.54 -2.76
C GLY A 142 9.01 7.77 -3.64
N CYS A 143 10.03 8.61 -3.69
CA CYS A 143 10.12 9.74 -4.62
C CYS A 143 11.21 9.50 -5.66
N ASN A 144 10.97 9.91 -6.91
CA ASN A 144 11.93 9.71 -7.99
C ASN A 144 13.19 10.59 -7.85
N SER A 145 13.07 11.73 -7.17
CA SER A 145 14.11 12.77 -7.18
C SER A 145 15.31 12.49 -6.28
N ASP A 146 15.15 11.71 -5.21
CA ASP A 146 16.14 11.66 -4.12
C ASP A 146 16.40 10.27 -3.52
N SER A 147 15.92 9.20 -4.17
CA SER A 147 16.01 7.81 -3.69
C SER A 147 15.53 7.64 -2.23
N THR A 148 14.72 8.58 -1.73
CA THR A 148 14.28 8.59 -0.34
C THR A 148 12.91 7.92 -0.24
N ILE A 149 12.75 7.13 0.81
CA ILE A 149 11.48 6.51 1.19
C ILE A 149 10.94 7.28 2.39
N PHE A 150 9.71 7.76 2.27
CA PHE A 150 9.00 8.47 3.32
C PHE A 150 7.99 7.53 3.96
N LYS A 151 7.82 7.65 5.28
CA LYS A 151 6.76 6.97 6.05
C LYS A 151 6.02 8.01 6.89
N PHE A 152 4.72 8.15 6.68
CA PHE A 152 3.86 9.04 7.47
C PHE A 152 2.78 8.27 8.21
N ASP A 153 2.45 8.74 9.41
CA ASP A 153 1.24 8.36 10.12
C ASP A 153 0.04 8.96 9.40
N LEU A 154 -0.77 8.10 8.77
CA LEU A 154 -1.86 8.56 7.93
C LEU A 154 -2.96 9.22 8.78
N GLY A 155 -3.22 8.73 10.00
CA GLY A 155 -4.18 9.33 10.92
C GLY A 155 -3.83 10.78 11.26
N LYS A 156 -2.56 11.04 11.57
CA LYS A 156 -2.07 12.41 11.84
C LYS A 156 -2.21 13.31 10.62
N GLU A 157 -1.81 12.82 9.44
CA GLU A 157 -1.92 13.57 8.19
C GLU A 157 -3.38 13.86 7.80
N LEU A 158 -4.34 13.04 8.23
CA LEU A 158 -5.76 13.28 7.98
C LEU A 158 -6.38 14.28 8.97
N ILE A 159 -5.99 14.25 10.24
CA ILE A 159 -6.54 15.11 11.30
C ILE A 159 -5.99 16.55 11.20
N CYS A 160 -4.73 16.72 10.82
CA CYS A 160 -4.13 18.05 10.72
C CYS A 160 -4.72 18.82 9.53
N SER A 161 -5.69 19.71 9.79
CA SER A 161 -6.20 20.68 8.82
C SER A 161 -5.21 21.84 8.71
N ASP A 162 -4.58 22.02 7.54
CA ASP A 162 -3.87 23.18 6.94
C ASP A 162 -3.17 24.26 7.80
N GLN A 163 -3.04 24.13 9.13
CA GLN A 163 -2.61 25.19 10.04
C GLN A 163 -1.29 24.90 10.75
N GLU A 164 -0.83 23.65 10.85
CA GLU A 164 0.49 23.37 11.43
C GLU A 164 1.22 22.31 10.59
N LYS A 165 2.34 22.72 9.98
CA LYS A 165 3.21 21.81 9.22
C LYS A 165 3.86 20.82 10.20
N SER A 166 3.36 19.59 10.24
CA SER A 166 4.10 18.48 10.83
C SER A 166 5.38 18.26 10.01
N SER A 167 6.53 18.32 10.66
CA SER A 167 7.79 17.93 10.04
C SER A 167 7.73 16.42 9.76
N PRO A 168 8.01 15.96 8.53
CA PRO A 168 8.05 14.54 8.24
C PRO A 168 9.07 13.84 9.14
N LEU A 169 8.73 12.67 9.69
CA LEU A 169 9.72 11.76 10.26
C LEU A 169 10.54 11.18 9.09
N ILE A 170 11.68 11.81 8.80
CA ILE A 170 12.61 11.31 7.77
C ILE A 170 13.34 10.12 8.37
N PHE A 171 12.81 8.91 8.14
CA PHE A 171 13.59 7.69 8.31
C PHE A 171 14.52 7.56 7.11
N GLY A 172 15.68 8.20 7.20
CA GLY A 172 16.76 8.08 6.22
C GLY A 172 17.39 6.69 6.24
N LEU A 173 16.67 5.67 5.80
CA LEU A 173 17.26 4.39 5.40
C LEU A 173 17.88 4.59 4.02
N ARG A 174 19.11 5.10 4.01
CA ARG A 174 19.95 5.13 2.82
C ARG A 174 20.40 3.70 2.57
N LEU A 175 19.63 2.95 1.77
CA LEU A 175 20.06 1.65 1.26
C LEU A 175 21.30 1.91 0.40
N LEU A 176 22.47 1.48 0.90
CA LEU A 176 23.76 1.53 0.20
C LEU A 176 23.86 0.40 -0.83
#